data_AF-A0A9Q4C4T1-F1
#
_entry.id   AF-A0A9Q4C4T1-F1
#
_cell.length_a   1.000
_cell.length_b   1.000
_cell.length_c   1.000
_cell.angle_alpha   90.00
_cell.angle_beta   90.00
_cell.angle_gamma   90.00
#
_symmetry.space_group_name_H-M   'P 1'
#
loop_
_entity.id
_entity.type
_entity.pdbx_description
1 polymer ?
#
loop_
_entity_poly.entity_id
_entity_poly.type
_entity_poly.pdbx_seq_one_letter_code
_entity_poly.pdbx_strand_id
1 'polypeptide(L)'
;MGFVADEHVPSAVINALRSKGYNVLHAPEVYAQGDDDPELLQNCAKDGRVLLTNDRDFVRLADEKEHSGVIIYTDQKRPPREVLRAVIRIDDAYSGNLKNRTVWLGGWV
;
A
#
# COMPACT_ATOMS: atom_id res chain seq x y z
N MET A 1 6.72 7.86 5.02
CA MET A 1 6.02 6.60 5.41
C MET A 1 6.78 5.37 4.92
N GLY A 2 6.55 4.21 5.55
CA GLY A 2 6.99 2.90 5.05
C GLY A 2 5.81 2.14 4.43
N PHE A 3 6.08 1.38 3.38
CA PHE A 3 5.07 0.62 2.64
C PHE A 3 5.41 -0.87 2.59
N VAL A 4 4.36 -1.67 2.48
CA VAL A 4 4.38 -3.02 1.94
C VAL A 4 3.55 -3.00 0.67
N ALA A 5 4.15 -3.35 -0.45
CA ALA A 5 3.46 -3.57 -1.71
C ALA A 5 3.02 -5.04 -1.77
N ASP A 6 1.73 -5.26 -2.01
CA ASP A 6 1.15 -6.57 -2.24
C ASP A 6 1.76 -7.28 -3.48
N GLU A 7 1.61 -8.60 -3.59
CA GLU A 7 2.23 -9.46 -4.61
C GLU A 7 1.88 -9.04 -6.05
N HIS A 8 0.67 -8.52 -6.23
CA HIS A 8 0.15 -8.09 -7.53
C HIS A 8 0.51 -6.64 -7.86
N VAL A 9 1.31 -5.95 -7.04
CA VAL A 9 1.80 -4.61 -7.35
C VAL A 9 2.97 -4.71 -8.34
N PRO A 10 2.89 -4.10 -9.53
CA PRO A 10 3.95 -4.20 -10.52
C PRO A 10 5.29 -3.66 -9.97
N SER A 11 6.39 -4.37 -10.21
CA SER A 11 7.72 -3.97 -9.72
C SER A 11 8.13 -2.57 -10.19
N ALA A 12 7.62 -2.10 -11.33
CA ALA A 12 7.86 -0.74 -11.82
C ALA A 12 7.29 0.34 -10.88
N VAL A 13 6.14 0.07 -10.25
CA VAL A 13 5.56 0.94 -9.20
C VAL A 13 6.45 0.93 -7.96
N ILE A 14 6.86 -0.25 -7.50
CA ILE A 14 7.75 -0.43 -6.34
C ILE A 14 9.06 0.33 -6.55
N ASN A 15 9.68 0.16 -7.73
CA ASN A 15 10.93 0.83 -8.09
C ASN A 15 10.78 2.36 -8.17
N ALA A 16 9.65 2.85 -8.68
CA ALA A 16 9.38 4.29 -8.73
C ALA A 16 9.26 4.89 -7.32
N LEU A 17 8.56 4.23 -6.41
CA LEU A 17 8.45 4.63 -5.00
C LEU A 17 9.80 4.59 -4.29
N ARG A 18 10.56 3.49 -4.44
CA ARG A 18 11.91 3.35 -3.86
C ARG A 18 12.85 4.44 -4.38
N SER A 19 12.83 4.73 -5.67
CA SER A 19 13.66 5.78 -6.29
C SER A 19 13.33 7.19 -5.78
N LYS A 20 12.09 7.42 -5.30
CA LYS A 20 11.68 8.68 -4.66
C LYS A 20 12.16 8.78 -3.20
N GLY A 21 12.64 7.70 -2.60
CA GLY A 21 13.13 7.64 -1.22
C GLY A 21 12.15 6.98 -0.24
N TYR A 22 11.05 6.40 -0.72
CA TYR A 22 10.16 5.63 0.15
C TYR A 22 10.76 4.26 0.50
N ASN A 23 10.59 3.85 1.77
CA ASN A 23 10.92 2.49 2.19
C ASN A 23 9.78 1.54 1.80
N VAL A 24 9.94 0.79 0.72
CA VAL A 24 8.92 -0.15 0.22
C VAL A 24 9.44 -1.57 0.29
N LEU A 25 8.75 -2.43 1.04
CA LEU A 25 8.92 -3.89 0.99
C LEU A 25 7.92 -4.47 -0.01
N HIS A 26 8.26 -5.58 -0.65
CA HIS A 26 7.34 -6.33 -1.49
C HIS A 26 6.91 -7.58 -0.71
N ALA A 27 5.60 -7.80 -0.55
CA ALA A 27 5.07 -8.80 0.37
C ALA A 27 5.67 -10.21 0.15
N PRO A 28 5.80 -10.72 -1.09
CA PRO A 28 6.43 -12.03 -1.33
C PRO A 28 7.91 -12.14 -0.93
N GLU A 29 8.60 -11.02 -0.70
CA GLU A 29 10.02 -10.99 -0.29
C GLU A 29 10.20 -11.06 1.23
N VAL A 30 9.17 -10.68 2.00
CA VAL A 30 9.30 -10.44 3.45
C VAL A 30 8.27 -11.19 4.30
N TYR A 31 7.19 -11.66 3.68
CA TYR A 31 6.12 -12.43 4.32
C TYR A 31 6.00 -13.78 3.62
N ALA A 32 5.49 -14.81 4.31
CA ALA A 32 5.47 -16.15 3.77
C ALA A 32 4.52 -16.23 2.56
N GLN A 33 4.88 -17.04 1.55
CA GLN A 33 3.97 -17.31 0.44
C GLN A 33 2.71 -18.00 0.96
N GLY A 34 1.56 -17.36 0.80
CA GLY A 34 0.28 -17.86 1.29
C GLY A 34 -0.18 -17.29 2.64
N ASP A 35 0.41 -16.19 3.12
CA ASP A 35 -0.22 -15.40 4.18
C ASP A 35 -1.63 -14.99 3.71
N ASP A 36 -2.67 -15.43 4.42
CA ASP A 36 -4.03 -14.97 4.17
C ASP A 36 -4.05 -13.42 4.32
N ASP A 37 -4.83 -12.70 3.50
CA ASP A 37 -4.97 -11.24 3.57
C ASP A 37 -5.04 -10.66 5.00
N PRO A 38 -5.77 -11.29 5.97
CA PRO A 38 -5.82 -10.86 7.36
C PRO A 38 -4.48 -10.87 8.09
N GLU A 39 -3.57 -11.78 7.74
CA GLU A 39 -2.21 -11.88 8.29
C GLU A 39 -1.29 -10.84 7.67
N LEU A 40 -1.32 -10.66 6.34
CA LEU A 40 -0.56 -9.61 5.66
C LEU A 40 -0.88 -8.23 6.24
N LEU A 41 -2.16 -7.89 6.38
CA LEU A 41 -2.57 -6.60 6.94
C LEU A 41 -2.11 -6.43 8.40
N GLN A 42 -2.16 -7.51 9.19
CA GLN A 42 -1.71 -7.49 10.57
C GLN A 42 -0.19 -7.34 10.69
N ASN A 43 0.58 -7.97 9.80
CA ASN A 43 2.02 -7.83 9.74
C ASN A 43 2.41 -6.40 9.34
N CYS A 44 1.73 -5.81 8.36
CA CYS A 44 1.86 -4.39 8.02
C CYS A 44 1.57 -3.48 9.24
N ALA A 45 0.53 -3.78 10.01
CA ALA A 45 0.18 -3.04 11.22
C ALA A 45 1.27 -3.12 12.29
N LYS A 46 1.78 -4.33 12.59
CA LYS A 46 2.88 -4.56 13.55
C LYS A 46 4.14 -3.79 13.17
N ASP A 47 4.46 -3.73 11.88
CA ASP A 47 5.65 -3.06 11.37
C ASP A 47 5.47 -1.54 11.17
N GLY A 48 4.27 -1.01 11.43
CA GLY A 48 3.97 0.41 11.21
C GLY A 48 3.95 0.81 9.73
N ARG A 49 3.63 -0.12 8.83
CA ARG A 49 3.70 0.06 7.37
C ARG A 49 2.32 0.12 6.72
N VAL A 50 2.18 0.99 5.73
CA VAL A 50 0.97 1.10 4.91
C VAL A 50 0.96 -0.02 3.87
N LEU A 51 -0.16 -0.72 3.73
CA LEU A 51 -0.36 -1.67 2.66
C LEU A 51 -0.74 -0.92 1.37
N LEU A 52 -0.01 -1.19 0.28
CA LEU A 52 -0.36 -0.78 -1.07
C LEU A 52 -0.82 -2.02 -1.84
N THR A 53 -2.08 -2.08 -2.22
CA THR A 53 -2.67 -3.25 -2.88
C THR A 53 -3.56 -2.88 -4.06
N ASN A 54 -3.70 -3.84 -4.98
CA ASN A 54 -4.68 -3.81 -6.07
C ASN A 54 -5.96 -4.57 -5.75
N ASP A 55 -5.98 -5.29 -4.63
CA ASP A 55 -7.09 -6.14 -4.22
C ASP A 55 -8.09 -5.34 -3.37
N ARG A 56 -9.38 -5.47 -3.74
CA ARG A 56 -10.48 -4.76 -3.09
C ARG A 56 -10.99 -5.50 -1.86
N ASP A 57 -10.63 -6.76 -1.66
CA ASP A 57 -11.05 -7.53 -0.49
C ASP A 57 -10.42 -6.97 0.79
N PHE A 58 -9.26 -6.30 0.68
CA PHE A 58 -8.67 -5.51 1.75
C PHE A 58 -9.53 -4.33 2.23
N VAL A 59 -10.50 -3.85 1.44
CA VAL A 59 -11.42 -2.78 1.90
C VAL A 59 -12.19 -3.26 3.13
N ARG A 60 -12.81 -4.43 3.01
CA ARG A 60 -13.61 -5.00 4.10
C ARG A 60 -12.74 -5.37 5.28
N LEU A 61 -11.58 -5.96 5.00
CA LEU A 61 -10.64 -6.35 6.04
C LEU A 61 -10.10 -5.15 6.85
N ALA A 62 -9.87 -4.02 6.18
CA ALA A 62 -9.43 -2.78 6.80
C ALA A 62 -10.50 -2.19 7.75
N ASP A 63 -11.79 -2.39 7.46
CA ASP A 63 -12.87 -1.97 8.36
C ASP A 63 -12.97 -2.85 9.63
N GLU A 64 -12.51 -4.11 9.54
CA GLU A 64 -12.60 -5.10 10.61
C GLU A 64 -11.35 -5.15 11.51
N LYS A 65 -10.21 -4.59 11.08
CA LYS A 65 -8.92 -4.69 11.77
C LYS A 65 -8.23 -3.34 11.94
N GLU A 66 -7.44 -3.18 13.01
CA GLU A 66 -6.51 -2.05 13.11
C GLU A 66 -5.35 -2.22 12.13
N HIS A 67 -4.94 -1.11 11.50
CA HIS A 67 -3.86 -1.09 10.52
C HIS A 67 -3.18 0.28 10.44
N SER A 68 -1.97 0.31 9.88
CA SER A 68 -1.19 1.55 9.69
C SER A 68 -1.61 2.36 8.47
N GLY A 69 -2.46 1.78 7.62
CA GLY A 69 -3.07 2.41 6.45
C GLY A 69 -3.21 1.42 5.29
N VAL A 70 -4.21 1.62 4.44
CA VAL A 70 -4.36 0.85 3.19
C VAL A 70 -4.55 1.85 2.05
N ILE A 71 -3.72 1.76 1.02
CA ILE A 71 -3.89 2.47 -0.24
C ILE A 71 -4.28 1.46 -1.31
N ILE A 72 -5.43 1.69 -1.94
CA ILE A 72 -6.01 0.80 -2.95
C ILE A 72 -5.99 1.50 -4.30
N TYR A 73 -5.45 0.83 -5.31
CA TYR A 73 -5.58 1.27 -6.71
C TYR A 73 -6.05 0.10 -7.56
N THR A 74 -7.09 0.29 -8.37
CA THR A 74 -7.75 -0.83 -9.06
C THR A 74 -7.37 -0.97 -10.54
N ASP A 75 -6.58 -0.04 -11.06
CA ASP A 75 -6.13 -0.09 -12.45
C ASP A 75 -4.62 -0.34 -12.48
N GLN A 76 -4.27 -1.60 -12.70
CA GLN A 76 -2.88 -2.05 -12.79
C GLN A 76 -2.17 -1.53 -14.06
N LYS A 77 -2.92 -1.02 -15.05
CA LYS A 77 -2.34 -0.40 -16.24
C LYS A 77 -1.91 1.05 -16.00
N ARG A 78 -2.16 1.59 -14.81
CA ARG A 78 -1.73 2.94 -14.46
C ARG A 78 -0.21 3.08 -14.59
N PRO A 79 0.26 4.15 -15.25
CA PRO A 79 1.68 4.44 -15.32
C PRO A 79 2.29 4.56 -13.90
N PRO A 80 3.46 3.96 -13.62
CA PRO A 80 4.10 4.06 -12.31
C PRO A 80 4.28 5.48 -11.78
N ARG A 81 4.51 6.45 -12.68
CA ARG A 81 4.62 7.87 -12.36
C ARG A 81 3.34 8.46 -11.74
N GLU A 82 2.17 7.97 -12.14
CA GLU A 82 0.87 8.45 -11.66
C GLU A 82 0.58 7.86 -10.29
N VAL A 83 0.85 6.57 -10.11
CA VAL A 83 0.81 5.92 -8.79
C VAL A 83 1.73 6.63 -7.81
N LEU A 84 2.98 6.91 -8.21
CA LEU A 84 3.94 7.66 -7.40
C LEU A 84 3.42 9.05 -7.01
N ARG A 85 2.89 9.83 -7.97
CA ARG A 85 2.37 11.18 -7.70
C ARG A 85 1.19 11.15 -6.74
N ALA A 86 0.29 10.20 -6.91
CA ALA A 86 -0.85 10.02 -6.02
C ALA A 86 -0.39 9.67 -4.59
N VAL A 87 0.57 8.74 -4.45
CA VAL A 87 1.16 8.41 -3.14
C VAL A 87 1.81 9.62 -2.47
N ILE A 88 2.55 10.45 -3.22
CA ILE A 88 3.13 11.69 -2.67
C ILE A 88 2.04 12.63 -2.15
N ARG A 89 0.98 12.86 -2.93
CA ARG A 89 -0.12 13.74 -2.51
C ARG A 89 -0.86 13.20 -1.27
N ILE A 90 -1.03 11.89 -1.19
CA ILE A 90 -1.62 11.23 -0.02
C ILE A 90 -0.71 11.41 1.21
N ASP A 91 0.58 11.12 1.07
CA ASP A 91 1.57 11.28 2.15
C ASP A 91 1.58 12.72 2.69
N ASP A 92 1.59 13.71 1.79
CA ASP A 92 1.52 15.13 2.14
C ASP A 92 0.20 15.48 2.85
N ALA A 93 -0.94 15.08 2.30
CA ALA A 93 -2.26 15.44 2.84
C ALA A 93 -2.55 14.83 4.21
N TYR A 94 -2.00 13.64 4.48
CA TYR A 94 -2.16 12.95 5.75
C TYR A 94 -0.95 13.11 6.68
N SER A 95 0.02 13.97 6.32
CA SER A 95 1.22 14.22 7.11
C SER A 95 1.95 12.94 7.53
N GLY A 96 2.01 11.96 6.61
CA GLY A 96 2.64 10.68 6.85
C GLY A 96 1.92 9.73 7.83
N ASN A 97 0.63 9.93 8.13
CA ASN A 97 -0.14 9.05 9.00
C ASN A 97 -1.49 8.63 8.40
N LEU A 98 -1.60 7.34 8.03
CA LEU A 98 -2.83 6.72 7.51
C LEU A 98 -3.46 5.71 8.49
N LYS A 99 -3.17 5.79 9.80
CA LYS A 99 -3.69 4.83 10.79
C LYS A 99 -5.21 4.65 10.66
N ASN A 100 -5.64 3.40 10.49
CA ASN A 100 -7.04 2.98 10.30
C ASN A 100 -7.76 3.73 9.17
N ARG A 101 -7.04 4.12 8.10
CA ARG A 101 -7.61 4.74 6.90
C ARG A 101 -7.39 3.89 5.66
N THR A 102 -8.48 3.69 4.92
CA THR A 102 -8.47 3.16 3.55
C THR A 102 -8.59 4.30 2.56
N VAL A 103 -7.63 4.43 1.65
CA VAL A 103 -7.55 5.52 0.67
C VAL A 103 -7.54 4.96 -0.74
N TRP A 104 -8.47 5.44 -1.57
CA TRP A 104 -8.52 5.11 -2.99
C TRP A 104 -7.57 6.00 -3.78
N LEU A 105 -6.50 5.42 -4.32
CA LEU A 105 -5.47 6.14 -5.08
C LEU A 105 -6.05 6.90 -6.28
N GLY A 106 -7.11 6.37 -6.90
CA GLY A 106 -7.76 6.97 -8.06
C GLY A 106 -8.30 8.40 -7.82
N GLY A 107 -8.60 8.77 -6.56
CA GLY A 107 -9.02 10.13 -6.21
C GLY A 107 -7.88 11.14 -6.13
N TRP A 108 -6.64 10.71 -6.33
CA TRP A 108 -5.43 11.52 -6.11
C TRP A 108 -4.53 11.62 -7.35
N VAL A 109 -4.97 11.10 -8.50
CA VAL A 109 -4.24 11.13 -9.78
C VAL A 109 -4.39 12.49 -10.44
#